data_AF-A0A3D2PB34-F1
#
_entry.id   AF-A0A3D2PB34-F1
#
_cell.length_a   1.000
_cell.length_b   1.000
_cell.length_c   1.000
_cell.angle_alpha   90.00
_cell.angle_beta   90.00
_cell.angle_gamma   90.00
#
_symmetry.space_group_name_H-M   'P 1'
#
loop_
_entity.id
_entity.type
_entity.pdbx_description
1 polymer ?
#
loop_
_entity_poly.entity_id
_entity_poly.type
_entity_poly.pdbx_seq_one_letter_code
_entity_poly.pdbx_strand_id
1 'polypeptide(L)' 'MLIRQVMEKEIKAANGFRVVCNSGSDAGQAVSHLHFHLLAGRKFSWPPG' A
#
# COMPACT_ATOMS: atom_id res chain seq x y z
N MET A 1 4.95 13.78 -5.63
CA MET A 1 4.46 12.41 -5.89
C MET A 1 3.07 12.30 -5.26
N LEU A 2 2.03 12.00 -6.04
CA LEU A 2 0.61 12.07 -5.61
C LEU A 2 0.32 11.28 -4.32
N ILE A 3 0.85 10.06 -4.21
CA ILE A 3 0.62 9.19 -3.05
C ILE A 3 1.14 9.83 -1.77
N ARG A 4 2.33 10.46 -1.81
CA ARG A 4 2.88 11.18 -0.65
C ARG A 4 1.96 12.32 -0.21
N GLN A 5 1.37 13.06 -1.15
CA GLN A 5 0.43 14.14 -0.83
C GLN A 5 -0.85 13.60 -0.17
N VAL A 6 -1.41 12.49 -0.68
CA VAL A 6 -2.55 11.81 -0.06
C VAL A 6 -2.21 11.33 1.36
N MET A 7 -1.02 10.74 1.54
CA MET A 7 -0.55 10.27 2.85
C MET A 7 -0.42 11.40 3.87
N GLU A 8 0.11 12.55 3.45
CA GLU A 8 0.31 13.72 4.32
C GLU A 8 -1.02 14.42 4.64
N LYS A 9 -1.90 14.60 3.65
CA LYS A 9 -3.13 15.40 3.79
C LYS A 9 -4.31 14.60 4.34
N GLU A 10 -4.53 13.38 3.84
CA GLU A 10 -5.73 12.60 4.14
C GLU A 10 -5.48 11.59 5.26
N ILE A 11 -4.37 10.84 5.18
CA ILE A 11 -4.10 9.70 6.09
C ILE A 11 -3.29 10.14 7.34
N LYS A 12 -2.66 11.32 7.30
CA LYS A 12 -1.81 11.88 8.38
C LYS A 12 -0.72 10.91 8.87
N ALA A 13 -0.22 10.05 7.99
CA ALA A 13 0.86 9.12 8.30
C ALA A 13 2.13 9.53 7.56
N ALA A 14 2.91 10.40 8.21
CA ALA A 14 4.12 11.00 7.66
C ALA A 14 5.37 10.09 7.76
N ASN A 15 5.33 9.06 8.61
CA ASN A 15 6.50 8.24 8.96
C ASN A 15 6.80 7.12 7.95
N GLY A 16 6.16 7.15 6.78
CA GLY A 16 6.32 6.17 5.70
C GLY A 16 5.04 5.42 5.36
N PHE A 17 5.01 4.84 4.17
CA PHE A 17 3.89 4.07 3.62
C PHE A 17 4.41 2.98 2.68
N ARG A 18 3.59 1.97 2.40
CA ARG A 18 3.84 0.92 1.41
C ARG A 18 2.68 0.87 0.42
N VAL A 19 3.02 0.83 -0.87
CA VAL A 19 2.06 0.62 -1.96
C VAL A 19 2.25 -0.81 -2.47
N VAL A 20 1.17 -1.57 -2.55
CA VAL A 20 1.20 -2.97 -3.04
C VAL A 20 0.18 -3.13 -4.16
N CYS A 21 0.58 -3.77 -5.25
CA CYS A 21 -0.30 -4.23 -6.32
C CYS A 21 -0.10 -5.74 -6.47
N ASN A 22 -1.17 -6.51 -6.26
CA ASN A 22 -1.14 -7.95 -6.40
C ASN A 22 -1.63 -8.33 -7.80
N SER A 23 -0.97 -9.32 -8.43
CA SER A 23 -1.37 -9.87 -9.73
C SER A 23 -1.38 -11.40 -9.66
N GLY A 24 -2.55 -12.00 -9.87
CA GLY A 24 -2.75 -13.45 -9.75
C GLY A 24 -2.99 -13.94 -8.32
N SER A 25 -3.41 -15.20 -8.22
CA SER A 25 -3.77 -15.87 -6.95
C SER A 25 -2.59 -15.95 -5.98
N ASP A 26 -1.40 -16.26 -6.47
CA ASP A 26 -0.21 -16.49 -5.64
C ASP A 26 0.33 -15.19 -5.03
N ALA A 27 0.03 -14.05 -5.66
CA ALA A 27 0.27 -12.72 -5.09
C ALA A 27 -0.84 -12.28 -4.11
N GLY A 28 -1.89 -13.08 -3.92
CA GLY A 28 -3.03 -12.75 -3.06
C GLY A 28 -4.07 -11.81 -3.69
N GLN A 29 -4.21 -11.78 -5.02
CA GLN A 29 -5.25 -10.99 -5.67
C GLN A 29 -6.62 -11.68 -5.56
N ALA A 30 -7.53 -11.13 -4.75
CA ALA A 30 -8.89 -11.66 -4.59
C ALA A 30 -9.90 -11.11 -5.61
N VAL A 31 -9.74 -9.85 -6.03
CA VAL A 31 -10.61 -9.18 -7.02
C VAL A 31 -9.81 -8.94 -8.29
N SER A 32 -10.29 -9.48 -9.42
CA SER A 32 -9.63 -9.38 -10.73
C SER A 32 -9.86 -8.00 -11.39
N HIS A 33 -9.47 -6.95 -10.68
CA HIS A 33 -9.43 -5.57 -11.15
C HIS A 33 -8.12 -4.95 -10.66
N LEU A 34 -7.53 -4.04 -11.45
CA LEU A 34 -6.32 -3.34 -11.02
C LEU A 34 -6.63 -2.44 -9.82
N HIS A 35 -5.97 -2.69 -8.70
CA HIS A 35 -6.09 -1.84 -7.51
C HIS A 35 -4.76 -1.80 -6.74
N PHE A 36 -4.59 -0.73 -5.96
CA PHE A 36 -3.40 -0.53 -5.14
C PHE A 36 -3.82 -0.50 -3.67
N HIS A 37 -3.15 -1.29 -2.85
CA HIS A 37 -3.23 -1.16 -1.40
C HIS A 37 -2.27 -0.06 -0.95
N LEU A 38 -2.78 0.88 -0.15
CA LEU A 38 -1.98 1.91 0.50
C LEU A 38 -1.96 1.62 2.01
N LEU A 39 -0.81 1.15 2.50
CA LEU A 39 -0.62 0.70 3.88
C LEU A 39 0.25 1.71 4.64
N ALA A 40 -0.17 2.09 5.85
CA ALA A 40 0.58 3.00 6.72
C ALA A 40 0.26 2.79 8.21
N GLY A 41 0.83 3.63 9.09
CA GLY A 41 0.47 3.67 10.52
C GLY A 41 1.23 2.69 11.41
N ARG A 42 2.15 1.87 10.85
CA ARG A 42 3.02 0.97 11.61
C ARG A 42 4.34 0.72 10.88
N LYS A 43 5.35 0.21 11.59
CA LYS A 43 6.57 -0.30 10.97
C LYS A 43 6.25 -1.59 10.19
N PHE A 44 6.71 -1.67 8.95
CA PHE A 44 6.58 -2.88 8.14
C PHE A 44 7.85 -3.72 8.19
N SER A 45 7.67 -5.04 8.20
CA SER A 45 8.74 -6.02 8.01
C SER A 45 9.06 -6.18 6.52
N TRP A 46 10.20 -6.84 6.27
CA TRP A 46 10.64 -7.33 4.97
C TRP A 46 11.01 -8.81 5.14
N PRO A 47 10.61 -9.72 4.23
CA PRO A 47 9.86 -9.48 2.99
C PRO A 47 8.39 -9.02 3.21
N PRO A 48 7.73 -8.40 2.21
CA PRO A 48 6.44 -7.76 2.34
C PRO A 48 5.27 -8.73 2.10
N GLY A 49 5.32 -9.87 2.78
CA GLY A 49 4.61 -11.09 2.41
C GLY A 49 5.61 -12.24 2.41
#